data_AF-A0AAD6MYG1-F1
#
_entry.id   AF-A0AAD6MYG1-F1
#
_cell.length_a   1.000
_cell.length_b   1.000
_cell.length_c   1.000
_cell.angle_alpha   90.00
_cell.angle_beta   90.00
_cell.angle_gamma   90.00
#
_symmetry.space_group_name_H-M   'P 1'
#
loop_
_entity.id
_entity.type
_entity.pdbx_description
1 polymer ?
#
loop_
_entity_poly.entity_id
_entity_poly.type
_entity_poly.pdbx_seq_one_letter_code
_entity_poly.pdbx_strand_id
1 'polypeptide(L)' 'MPYTEVPSIDALNLAAFSGHERVVDFLIAIKKEDINTADNAGTNPLVRASENGHDQIVQMLLERGADVNA' A
#
# COMPACT_ATOMS: atom_id res chain seq x y z
N MET A 1 28.76 -8.56 -1.17
CA MET A 1 27.68 -8.35 -0.18
C MET A 1 26.62 -7.50 -0.89
N PRO A 2 25.49 -8.06 -1.35
CA PRO A 2 24.46 -7.21 -1.95
C PRO A 2 23.90 -6.32 -0.83
N TYR A 3 23.77 -5.03 -1.13
CA TYR A 3 23.14 -4.08 -0.22
C TYR A 3 21.74 -4.60 0.10
N THR A 4 21.53 -4.93 1.38
CA THR A 4 20.24 -5.29 1.94
C THR A 4 19.25 -4.19 1.64
N GLU A 5 18.13 -4.58 1.05
CA GLU A 5 16.96 -3.77 0.75
C GLU A 5 16.73 -2.73 1.86
N VAL A 6 17.03 -1.48 1.56
CA VAL A 6 16.49 -0.34 2.33
C VAL A 6 14.99 -0.60 2.45
N PRO A 7 14.37 -0.47 3.63
CA PRO A 7 12.92 -0.57 3.75
C PRO A 7 12.33 0.40 2.73
N SER A 8 11.82 -0.15 1.63
CA SER A 8 11.27 0.66 0.56
C SER A 8 9.95 1.17 1.13
N ILE A 9 9.99 2.38 1.67
CA ILE A 9 8.76 3.10 1.96
C ILE A 9 8.14 3.35 0.59
N ASP A 10 7.26 2.43 0.21
CA ASP A 10 6.68 2.42 -1.11
C ASP A 10 5.75 3.60 -1.26
N ALA A 11 5.78 4.24 -2.44
CA ALA A 11 4.91 5.38 -2.74
C ALA A 11 3.43 5.08 -2.47
N LEU A 12 3.01 3.82 -2.65
CA LEU A 12 1.66 3.35 -2.37
C LEU A 12 1.36 3.33 -0.87
N ASN A 13 2.29 2.90 -0.02
CA ASN A 13 2.16 2.94 1.44
C ASN A 13 2.00 4.37 1.94
N LEU A 14 2.82 5.30 1.43
CA LEU A 14 2.74 6.72 1.79
C LEU A 14 1.43 7.35 1.32
N ALA A 15 1.02 7.09 0.08
CA ALA A 15 -0.23 7.62 -0.46
C ALA A 15 -1.46 7.08 0.30
N ALA A 16 -1.44 5.79 0.66
CA ALA A 16 -2.48 5.16 1.46
C ALA A 16 -2.53 5.74 2.89
N PHE A 17 -1.38 5.90 3.54
CA PHE A 17 -1.29 6.55 4.86
C PHE A 17 -1.83 7.98 4.85
N SER A 18 -1.49 8.77 3.82
CA SER A 18 -1.89 10.17 3.71
C SER A 18 -3.30 10.39 3.13
N GLY A 19 -4.06 9.34 2.81
CA GLY A 19 -5.42 9.50 2.28
C GLY A 19 -5.48 10.01 0.84
N HIS A 20 -4.42 9.81 0.04
CA HIS A 20 -4.31 10.37 -1.31
C HIS A 20 -4.95 9.45 -2.36
N GLU A 21 -6.28 9.33 -2.33
CA GLU A 21 -7.09 8.45 -3.19
C GLU A 21 -6.66 8.42 -4.66
N ARG A 22 -6.59 9.59 -5.32
CA ARG A 22 -6.21 9.67 -6.75
C ARG A 22 -4.78 9.19 -7.02
N VAL A 23 -3.88 9.38 -6.06
CA VAL A 23 -2.50 8.92 -6.17
C VAL A 23 -2.45 7.41 -5.96
N VAL A 24 -3.22 6.88 -5.01
CA VAL A 24 -3.37 5.44 -4.81
C VAL A 24 -3.88 4.75 -6.08
N ASP A 25 -4.97 5.23 -6.68
CA ASP A 25 -5.50 4.61 -7.91
C ASP A 25 -4.51 4.67 -9.07
N PHE A 26 -3.84 5.83 -9.25
CA PHE A 26 -2.80 5.97 -10.27
C PHE A 26 -1.64 5.00 -10.04
N LEU A 27 -1.15 4.89 -8.80
CA LEU A 27 -0.05 4.00 -8.45
C LEU A 27 -0.45 2.53 -8.66
N ILE A 28 -1.62 2.09 -8.21
CA ILE A 28 -2.10 0.72 -8.44
C ILE A 28 -2.21 0.42 -9.94
N ALA A 29 -2.67 1.37 -10.74
CA ALA A 29 -2.82 1.17 -12.19
C ALA A 29 -1.49 0.99 -12.93
N ILE A 30 -0.39 1.60 -12.45
CA ILE A 30 0.93 1.51 -13.09
C ILE A 30 1.87 0.50 -12.43
N LYS A 31 1.62 0.13 -11.17
CA LYS A 31 2.50 -0.77 -10.41
C LYS A 31 2.31 -2.20 -10.90
N LYS A 32 3.43 -2.88 -11.17
CA LYS A 32 3.47 -4.32 -11.49
C LYS A 32 3.79 -5.20 -10.29
N GLU A 33 4.17 -4.58 -9.16
CA GLU A 33 4.47 -5.27 -7.91
C GLU A 33 3.20 -5.59 -7.14
N ASP A 34 3.31 -6.59 -6.26
CA ASP A 34 2.21 -7.06 -5.44
C ASP A 34 1.70 -5.94 -4.51
N ILE A 35 0.39 -5.71 -4.55
CA ILE A 35 -0.34 -4.74 -3.72
C ILE A 35 -0.24 -5.09 -2.21
N ASN A 36 0.08 -6.35 -1.91
CA ASN A 36 0.25 -6.89 -0.56
C ASN A 36 1.69 -6.78 -0.05
N THR A 37 2.60 -6.19 -0.81
CA THR A 37 3.99 -6.03 -0.38
C THR A 37 4.03 -5.22 0.92
N ALA A 38 4.45 -5.86 1.99
CA ALA A 38 4.62 -5.27 3.30
C ALA A 38 6.04 -4.72 3.46
N ASP A 39 6.19 -3.64 4.22
CA ASP A 39 7.50 -3.16 4.66
C ASP A 39 8.11 -4.08 5.73
N ASN A 40 9.31 -3.73 6.20
CA ASN A 40 10.02 -4.50 7.24
C ASN A 40 9.27 -4.54 8.60
N ALA A 41 8.26 -3.70 8.80
CA ALA A 41 7.38 -3.73 9.96
C ALA A 41 6.12 -4.58 9.73
N GLY A 42 6.03 -5.28 8.59
CA GLY A 42 4.85 -6.05 8.21
C GLY A 42 3.68 -5.16 7.78
N THR A 43 3.94 -3.88 7.46
CA THR A 43 2.88 -2.92 7.14
C THR A 43 2.75 -2.72 5.64
N ASN A 44 1.55 -2.96 5.12
CA ASN A 44 1.22 -2.77 3.70
C ASN A 44 0.21 -1.60 3.52
N PRO A 45 -0.17 -1.25 2.28
CA PRO A 45 -1.00 -0.09 2.03
C PRO A 45 -2.39 -0.22 2.65
N LEU A 46 -2.93 -1.44 2.73
CA LEU A 46 -4.24 -1.72 3.31
C LEU A 46 -4.22 -1.47 4.81
N VAL A 47 -3.17 -1.93 5.51
CA VAL A 47 -2.98 -1.68 6.94
C VAL A 47 -2.88 -0.18 7.20
N ARG A 48 -2.07 0.57 6.43
CA ARG A 48 -1.95 2.03 6.60
C ARG A 48 -3.26 2.78 6.38
N ALA A 49 -4.00 2.45 5.33
CA ALA A 49 -5.29 3.08 5.07
C ALA A 49 -6.30 2.77 6.18
N SER A 50 -6.31 1.53 6.68
CA SER A 50 -7.19 1.08 7.76
C SER A 50 -6.85 1.74 9.10
N GLU A 51 -5.57 1.84 9.46
CA GLU A 51 -5.10 2.52 10.67
C GLU A 51 -5.54 3.99 10.74
N ASN A 52 -5.66 4.64 9.58
CA ASN A 52 -5.99 6.07 9.47
C ASN A 52 -7.46 6.34 9.11
N GLY A 53 -8.28 5.30 8.90
CA GLY A 53 -9.70 5.45 8.59
C GLY A 53 -10.01 5.93 7.17
N HIS A 54 -9.13 5.64 6.20
CA HIS A 54 -9.32 6.03 4.80
C HIS A 54 -10.17 5.00 4.05
N ASP A 55 -11.47 4.95 4.36
CA ASP A 55 -12.42 3.93 3.87
C ASP A 55 -12.41 3.75 2.34
N GLN A 56 -12.34 4.85 1.58
CA GLN A 56 -12.30 4.82 0.12
C GLN A 56 -11.04 4.13 -0.41
N ILE A 57 -9.90 4.32 0.27
CA ILE A 57 -8.64 3.69 -0.10
C ILE A 57 -8.66 2.21 0.24
N VAL A 58 -9.20 1.85 1.41
CA VAL A 58 -9.41 0.45 1.79
C VAL A 58 -10.26 -0.26 0.75
N GLN A 59 -11.38 0.34 0.34
CA GLN A 59 -12.22 -0.22 -0.71
C GLN A 59 -11.47 -0.39 -2.03
N MET A 60 -10.76 0.65 -2.50
CA MET A 60 -9.97 0.55 -3.74
C MET A 60 -8.91 -0.55 -3.69
N LEU A 61 -8.19 -0.70 -2.58
CA LEU A 61 -7.18 -1.74 -2.42
C LEU A 61 -7.80 -3.15 -2.46
N LEU A 62 -8.94 -3.35 -1.79
CA LEU A 62 -9.66 -4.63 -1.78
C LEU A 62 -10.23 -4.98 -3.17
N GLU A 63 -10.81 -4.01 -3.89
CA GLU A 63 -11.30 -4.21 -5.26
C GLU A 63 -10.18 -4.61 -6.24
N ARG A 64 -8.94 -4.23 -5.92
CA ARG A 64 -7.73 -4.53 -6.69
C ARG A 64 -7.03 -5.81 -6.23
N GLY A 65 -7.63 -6.56 -5.29
CA GLY A 65 -7.15 -7.86 -4.85
C GLY A 65 -6.16 -7.84 -3.69
N ALA A 66 -6.15 -6.77 -2.88
CA ALA A 66 -5.44 -6.79 -1.60
C ALA A 66 -6.04 -7.87 -0.67
N ASP A 67 -5.17 -8.61 0.03
CA ASP A 67 -5.57 -9.58 1.03
C ASP A 67 -6.05 -8.85 2.29
N VAL A 68 -7.28 -9.13 2.68
CA VAL A 68 -7.93 -8.53 3.85
C VAL A 68 -7.27 -8.94 5.17
N ASN A 69 -6.49 -10.02 5.18
CA ASN A 69 -5.79 -10.53 6.37
C ASN A 69 -4.31 -10.16 6.42
N ALA A 70 -3.87 -9.25 5.54
CA ALA A 70 -2.48 -8.88 5.36
C ALA A 70 -1.87 -8.07 6.51
#